data_AF-A0A7S2J6D7-F1
#
_entry.id   AF-A0A7S2J6D7-F1
#
_cell.length_a   1.000
_cell.length_b   1.000
_cell.length_c   1.000
_cell.angle_alpha   90.00
_cell.angle_beta   90.00
_cell.angle_gamma   90.00
#
_symmetry.space_group_name_H-M   'P 1'
#
loop_
_entity.id
_entity.type
_entity.pdbx_description
1 polymer ?
#
loop_
_entity_poly.entity_id
_entity_poly.type
_entity_poly.pdbx_seq_one_letter_code
_entity_poly.pdbx_strand_id
1 'polypeptide(L)'
;QDDIEALAWVLVSGFCGELPWFPWLAEYYDLKTSLKEFKRAKLLERVADAKRRLLDEGWGCFGDEWPKLAEVPRQLDAFVRACRAPAPSGEQDRAAGPAMP
;
A
#
# COMPACT_ATOMS: atom_id res chain seq x y z
N GLN A 1 10.55 2.54 5.34
CA GLN A 1 9.51 1.49 5.38
C GLN A 1 8.66 1.56 4.11
N ASP A 2 8.38 2.79 3.64
CA ASP A 2 7.65 3.07 2.39
C ASP A 2 8.23 2.44 1.12
N ASP A 3 9.56 2.29 0.98
CA ASP A 3 10.16 1.75 -0.25
C ASP A 3 9.81 0.28 -0.52
N ILE A 4 9.73 -0.53 0.54
CA ILE A 4 9.39 -1.95 0.42
C ILE A 4 7.91 -2.11 0.06
N GLU A 5 7.04 -1.30 0.68
CA GLU A 5 5.62 -1.27 0.31
C GLU A 5 5.44 -0.81 -1.14
N ALA A 6 6.16 0.24 -1.56
CA ALA A 6 6.14 0.73 -2.93
C ALA A 6 6.57 -0.39 -3.91
N LEU A 7 7.63 -1.13 -3.60
CA LEU A 7 8.06 -2.27 -4.41
C LEU A 7 6.98 -3.36 -4.48
N ALA A 8 6.30 -3.66 -3.38
CA ALA A 8 5.20 -4.63 -3.37
C ALA A 8 4.08 -4.21 -4.33
N TRP A 9 3.68 -2.94 -4.31
CA TRP A 9 2.68 -2.42 -5.25
C TRP A 9 3.17 -2.39 -6.71
N VAL A 10 4.47 -2.16 -6.94
CA VAL A 10 5.06 -2.28 -8.28
C VAL A 10 4.95 -3.72 -8.79
N LEU A 11 5.24 -4.72 -7.96
CA LEU A 11 5.09 -6.13 -8.34
C LEU A 11 3.63 -6.49 -8.65
N VAL A 12 2.68 -6.00 -7.84
CA VAL A 12 1.25 -6.18 -8.11
C VAL A 12 0.87 -5.55 -9.45
N SER A 13 1.34 -4.34 -9.75
CA SER A 13 1.08 -3.70 -11.05
C SER A 13 1.74 -4.45 -12.22
N GLY A 14 2.91 -5.04 -12.02
CA GLY A 14 3.56 -5.88 -13.03
C GLY A 14 2.74 -7.14 -13.36
N PHE A 15 2.02 -7.68 -12.38
CA PHE A 15 1.19 -8.88 -12.54
C PHE A 15 -0.22 -8.55 -13.07
N CYS A 16 -0.91 -7.61 -12.43
CA CYS A 16 -2.30 -7.26 -12.75
C CYS A 16 -2.44 -6.23 -13.87
N GLY A 17 -1.36 -5.51 -14.21
CA GLY A 17 -1.41 -4.32 -15.04
C GLY A 17 -1.79 -3.08 -14.25
N GLU A 18 -2.72 -2.29 -14.78
CA GLU A 18 -3.10 -1.01 -14.20
C GLU A 18 -3.85 -1.16 -12.87
N LEU A 19 -3.45 -0.40 -11.85
CA LEU A 19 -4.09 -0.38 -10.53
C LEU A 19 -5.14 0.73 -10.45
N PRO A 20 -6.15 0.63 -9.54
CA PRO A 20 -7.26 1.58 -9.49
C PRO A 20 -6.84 3.04 -9.35
N TRP A 21 -5.69 3.31 -8.74
CA TRP A 21 -5.18 4.68 -8.56
C TRP A 21 -4.38 5.24 -9.73
N PHE A 22 -4.01 4.44 -10.74
CA PHE A 22 -3.25 4.95 -11.88
C PHE A 22 -4.04 6.00 -12.68
N PRO A 23 -5.34 5.78 -13.01
CA PRO A 23 -6.16 6.82 -13.63
C PRO A 23 -6.29 8.08 -12.74
N TRP A 24 -6.45 7.90 -11.42
CA TRP A 24 -6.58 9.03 -10.49
C TRP A 24 -5.30 9.86 -10.42
N LEU A 25 -4.15 9.21 -10.47
CA LEU A 25 -2.85 9.88 -10.54
C LEU A 25 -2.66 10.58 -11.89
N ALA A 26 -3.05 9.95 -13.00
CA ALA A 26 -2.99 10.58 -14.33
C ALA A 26 -3.82 11.87 -14.37
N GLU A 27 -5.09 11.81 -13.94
CA GLU A 27 -5.96 12.98 -13.82
C GLU A 27 -5.34 14.07 -12.93
N TYR A 28 -4.68 13.67 -11.83
CA TYR A 28 -4.01 14.61 -10.94
C TYR A 28 -2.80 15.28 -11.61
N TYR A 29 -2.01 14.53 -12.38
CA TYR A 29 -0.85 15.07 -13.08
C TYR A 29 -1.23 16.03 -14.20
N ASP A 30 -2.42 15.91 -14.77
CA ASP A 30 -2.96 16.86 -15.77
C ASP A 30 -3.43 18.19 -15.17
N LEU A 31 -3.55 18.29 -13.84
CA LEU A 31 -3.97 19.54 -13.18
C LEU A 31 -2.88 20.62 -13.22
N LYS A 32 -3.34 21.88 -13.20
CA LYS A 32 -2.48 23.05 -12.90
C LYS A 32 -1.86 22.92 -11.50
N THR A 33 -0.63 23.39 -11.33
CA THR A 33 0.13 23.30 -10.07
C THR A 33 -0.64 23.85 -8.86
N SER A 34 -1.35 24.97 -9.01
CA SER A 34 -2.17 25.55 -7.94
C SER A 34 -3.32 24.64 -7.47
N LEU A 35 -3.86 23.78 -8.35
CA LEU A 35 -4.89 22.81 -8.00
C LEU A 35 -4.30 21.52 -7.43
N LYS A 36 -3.07 21.16 -7.80
CA LYS A 36 -2.35 19.98 -7.30
C LYS A 36 -2.13 20.07 -5.79
N GLU A 37 -1.73 21.22 -5.28
CA GLU A 37 -1.51 21.42 -3.84
C GLU A 37 -2.78 21.16 -3.03
N PHE A 38 -3.91 21.67 -3.51
CA PHE A 38 -5.20 21.52 -2.82
C PHE A 38 -5.76 20.09 -2.90
N LYS A 39 -5.56 19.39 -4.01
CA LYS A 39 -6.12 18.03 -4.21
C LYS A 39 -5.21 16.90 -3.74
N ARG A 40 -3.92 17.17 -3.47
CA ARG A 40 -2.94 16.13 -3.11
C ARG A 40 -3.37 15.28 -1.93
N ALA A 41 -3.79 15.92 -0.82
CA ALA A 41 -4.16 15.21 0.40
C ALA A 41 -5.34 14.25 0.17
N LYS A 42 -6.38 14.72 -0.53
CA LYS A 42 -7.56 13.90 -0.87
C LYS A 42 -7.21 12.73 -1.79
N LEU A 43 -6.30 12.95 -2.75
CA LEU A 43 -5.83 11.88 -3.62
C LEU A 43 -5.07 10.82 -2.82
N LEU A 44 -4.13 11.23 -1.97
CA LEU A 44 -3.37 10.30 -1.13
C LEU A 44 -4.27 9.50 -0.19
N GLU A 45 -5.27 10.14 0.42
CA GLU A 45 -6.29 9.49 1.24
C GLU A 45 -7.07 8.45 0.44
N ARG A 46 -7.52 8.80 -0.78
CA ARG A 46 -8.21 7.87 -1.67
C ARG A 46 -7.35 6.66 -2.06
N VAL A 47 -6.06 6.87 -2.34
CA VAL A 47 -5.11 5.79 -2.63
C VAL A 47 -4.89 4.90 -1.42
N ALA A 48 -4.69 5.49 -0.24
CA ALA A 48 -4.50 4.75 1.00
C ALA A 48 -5.74 3.91 1.35
N ASP A 49 -6.94 4.47 1.17
CA ASP A 49 -8.19 3.73 1.36
C ASP A 49 -8.32 2.58 0.35
N ALA A 50 -8.02 2.81 -0.93
CA ALA A 50 -8.07 1.77 -1.94
C ALA A 50 -7.13 0.59 -1.62
N LYS A 51 -5.88 0.89 -1.24
CA LYS A 51 -4.91 -0.12 -0.78
C LYS A 51 -5.42 -0.88 0.44
N ARG A 52 -6.00 -0.18 1.42
CA ARG A 52 -6.59 -0.78 2.60
C ARG A 52 -7.71 -1.74 2.24
N ARG A 53 -8.63 -1.35 1.36
CA ARG A 53 -9.74 -2.20 0.91
C ARG A 53 -9.26 -3.47 0.21
N LEU A 54 -8.25 -3.39 -0.66
CA LEU A 54 -7.66 -4.59 -1.27
C LEU A 54 -7.16 -5.60 -0.24
N LEU A 55 -6.55 -5.10 0.85
CA LEU A 55 -5.99 -5.95 1.90
C LEU A 55 -7.05 -6.42 2.91
N ASP A 56 -8.04 -5.59 3.23
CA ASP A 56 -8.99 -5.88 4.32
C ASP A 56 -10.27 -6.55 3.78
N GLU A 57 -10.80 -6.10 2.64
CA GLU A 57 -12.00 -6.64 1.97
C GLU A 57 -11.66 -7.72 0.91
N GLY A 58 -10.41 -7.75 0.45
CA GLY A 58 -9.91 -8.68 -0.55
C GLY A 58 -9.82 -8.10 -1.96
N TRP A 59 -9.12 -8.80 -2.84
CA TRP A 59 -8.72 -8.30 -4.16
C TRP A 59 -9.88 -8.09 -5.15
N GLY A 60 -11.07 -8.62 -4.87
CA GLY A 60 -12.28 -8.42 -5.69
C GLY A 60 -13.10 -7.18 -5.33
N CYS A 61 -12.69 -6.37 -4.35
CA CYS A 61 -13.51 -5.27 -3.81
C CYS A 61 -13.76 -4.10 -4.80
N PHE A 62 -13.09 -4.11 -5.94
CA PHE A 62 -13.23 -3.13 -7.02
C PHE A 62 -14.10 -3.63 -8.19
N GLY A 63 -14.63 -4.86 -8.11
CA GLY A 63 -15.55 -5.40 -9.12
C GLY A 63 -14.93 -5.63 -10.49
N ASP A 64 -15.79 -5.70 -11.50
CA ASP A 64 -15.45 -6.12 -12.87
C ASP A 64 -14.60 -5.10 -13.66
N GLU A 65 -14.40 -3.90 -13.11
CA GLU A 65 -13.53 -2.88 -13.72
C GLU A 65 -12.03 -3.24 -13.55
N TRP A 66 -11.69 -4.07 -12.55
CA TRP A 66 -10.32 -4.58 -12.35
C TRP A 66 -10.30 -6.10 -12.12
N PRO A 67 -10.70 -6.91 -13.11
CA PRO A 67 -10.89 -8.35 -12.93
C PRO A 67 -9.59 -9.08 -12.61
N LYS A 68 -8.45 -8.57 -13.12
CA LYS A 68 -7.11 -9.14 -12.88
C LYS A 68 -6.64 -9.01 -11.43
N LEU A 69 -7.25 -8.14 -10.62
CA LEU A 69 -6.91 -8.07 -9.19
C LEU A 69 -7.36 -9.35 -8.47
N ALA A 70 -8.50 -9.93 -8.85
CA ALA A 70 -8.98 -11.18 -8.27
C ALA A 70 -8.05 -12.38 -8.56
N GLU A 71 -7.13 -12.24 -9.52
CA GLU A 71 -6.15 -13.27 -9.90
C GLU A 71 -4.83 -13.16 -9.13
N VAL A 72 -4.68 -12.21 -8.20
CA VAL A 72 -3.44 -12.02 -7.43
C VAL A 72 -3.04 -13.32 -6.69
N PRO A 73 -1.82 -13.84 -6.92
CA PRO A 73 -1.37 -15.05 -6.26
C PRO A 73 -1.28 -14.88 -4.74
N ARG A 74 -1.63 -15.93 -3.99
CA ARG A 74 -1.60 -15.92 -2.52
C ARG A 74 -0.23 -15.53 -1.95
N GLN A 75 0.85 -15.90 -2.62
CA GLN A 75 2.22 -15.55 -2.22
C GLN A 75 2.46 -14.04 -2.31
N LEU A 76 1.91 -13.39 -3.34
CA LEU A 76 2.01 -11.95 -3.52
C LEU A 76 1.12 -11.20 -2.52
N ASP A 77 -0.10 -11.70 -2.26
CA ASP A 77 -0.95 -11.17 -1.18
C ASP A 77 -0.24 -11.22 0.19
N ALA A 78 0.31 -12.38 0.55
CA ALA A 78 1.06 -12.54 1.79
C ALA A 78 2.27 -11.59 1.86
N PHE A 79 2.98 -11.41 0.75
CA PHE A 79 4.10 -10.48 0.66
C PHE A 79 3.66 -9.03 0.86
N VAL A 80 2.62 -8.56 0.16
CA VAL A 80 2.11 -7.18 0.30
C VAL A 80 1.65 -6.91 1.74
N ARG A 81 0.94 -7.87 2.37
CA ARG A 81 0.54 -7.77 3.78
C ARG A 81 1.73 -7.67 4.73
N ALA A 82 2.77 -8.46 4.50
CA ALA A 82 4.00 -8.40 5.29
C ALA A 82 4.72 -7.06 5.16
N CYS A 83 4.68 -6.42 3.98
CA CYS A 83 5.28 -5.11 3.74
C CYS A 83 4.56 -3.97 4.49
N ARG A 84 3.25 -4.13 4.77
CA ARG A 84 2.46 -3.18 5.56
C ARG A 84 2.69 -3.32 7.07
N ALA A 85 3.15 -4.47 7.53
CA ALA A 85 3.34 -4.70 8.97
C ALA A 85 4.30 -3.65 9.55
N PRO A 86 3.96 -3.02 10.69
CA PRO A 86 4.92 -2.19 11.40
C PRO A 86 6.16 -3.07 11.66
N ALA A 87 7.35 -2.55 11.35
CA ALA A 87 8.59 -3.27 11.67
C ALA A 87 8.48 -3.75 13.13
N PRO A 88 8.81 -5.01 13.44
CA PRO A 88 8.82 -5.45 14.82
C PRO A 88 9.76 -4.48 15.55
N SER A 89 9.23 -3.72 16.50
CA SER A 89 9.99 -2.81 17.33
C SER A 89 10.97 -3.64 18.16
N GLY A 90 12.10 -3.97 17.57
CA GLY A 90 13.22 -4.63 18.22
C GLY A 90 13.98 -3.60 19.04
N GLU A 91 13.52 -3.35 20.26
CA GLU A 91 14.20 -2.78 21.45
C GLU A 91 13.12 -2.13 22.33
N GLN A 92 12.88 -2.52 23.59
CA GLN A 92 13.85 -2.69 24.67
C GLN A 92 13.46 -3.87 25.58
N ASP A 93 14.27 -4.92 25.60
CA ASP A 93 14.32 -5.88 26.72
C ASP A 93 15.79 -6.07 27.15
N ARG A 94 16.47 -4.92 27.32
CA ARG A 94 17.83 -4.82 27.89
C ARG A 94 17.83 -3.80 29.02
N ALA A 95 17.14 -4.10 30.10
CA ALA A 95 17.33 -3.41 31.38
C ALA A 95 17.00 -4.33 32.57
N ALA A 96 17.69 -5.46 32.65
CA ALA A 96 17.87 -6.16 33.91
C ALA A 96 19.35 -6.53 34.03
N GLY A 97 20.17 -5.52 34.36
CA GLY A 97 21.53 -5.78 34.82
C GLY A 97 21.45 -6.59 36.12
N PRO A 98 22.28 -7.64 36.30
CA PRO A 98 22.26 -8.41 37.53
C PRO A 98 22.70 -7.53 38.70
N ALA A 99 21.88 -7.51 39.75
CA ALA A 99 22.25 -6.96 41.04
C ALA A 99 23.47 -7.74 41.57
N MET A 100 24.61 -7.06 41.66
CA MET A 100 25.80 -7.60 42.31
C MET A 100 25.63 -7.53 43.84
N PRO A 101 26.11 -8.55 44.58
CA PRO A 101 25.97 -8.68 46.03
C PRO A 101 26.81 -7.68 46.82
#